data_AF-A0A1S3QVE6-F1
#
_entry.id   AF-A0A1S3QVE6-F1
#
_cell.length_a   1.000
_cell.length_b   1.000
_cell.length_c   1.000
_cell.angle_alpha   90.00
_cell.angle_beta   90.00
_cell.angle_gamma   90.00
#
_symmetry.space_group_name_H-M   'P 1'
#
loop_
_entity.id
_entity.type
_entity.pdbx_description
1 polymer ?
#
loop_
_entity_poly.entity_id
_entity_poly.type
_entity_poly.pdbx_seq_one_letter_code
_entity_poly.pdbx_strand_id
1 'polypeptide(L)'
;MNPQVWAWPHKTGLHLCSLLVTKPEESTYSVLSPSVWVSTDHDDIEKVAKAWGAQVHRRSPEVSKDSSSSLDTIQEFVRLNPEVDVICHIQATSPCLHPFHLKEALEMITKQGFTSVFSVVREHHFRWQEVKKGGSVATQPLNLDPSNRPRRQDWDGELCENGSFYIYTRAMIERGLQGGKWAYYEMLPEYSVDIDVDIDWPVAEQRVLRFGYFGLDKPEVVRLLLCKVSGCLTDGRVLISVSGEEMVSVNTRDTMGIRMLQREGVEVQILYIQNKHTAERGSGG
;
A
#
# COMPACT_ATOMS: atom_id res chain seq x y z
N MET A 1 17.23 -1.95 -7.90
CA MET A 1 17.02 -2.59 -6.59
C MET A 1 17.37 -1.58 -5.50
N ASN A 2 16.37 -1.06 -4.80
CA ASN A 2 16.43 -0.94 -3.35
C ASN A 2 15.00 -1.02 -2.78
N PRO A 3 14.43 -2.23 -2.59
CA PRO A 3 13.13 -2.41 -1.96
C PRO A 3 13.19 -2.20 -0.44
N GLN A 4 14.33 -1.81 0.13
CA GLN A 4 14.51 -1.69 1.58
C GLN A 4 14.16 -0.30 2.10
N VAL A 5 12.89 0.10 2.01
CA VAL A 5 12.23 0.95 3.03
C VAL A 5 10.75 0.57 3.09
N TRP A 6 10.45 -0.67 3.47
CA TRP A 6 9.13 -1.03 3.98
C TRP A 6 9.31 -1.52 5.42
N ALA A 7 9.83 -0.64 6.27
CA ALA A 7 10.07 -0.94 7.67
C ALA A 7 8.75 -0.78 8.44
N TRP A 8 8.16 -1.90 8.85
CA TRP A 8 7.15 -1.97 9.91
C TRP A 8 7.62 -2.93 11.00
N PRO A 9 8.11 -2.43 12.14
CA PRO A 9 8.20 -3.25 13.35
C PRO A 9 7.18 -2.87 14.43
N HIS A 10 6.47 -1.73 14.33
CA HIS A 10 5.58 -1.28 15.40
C HIS A 10 4.29 -0.64 14.89
N LYS A 11 3.16 -1.20 15.35
CA LYS A 11 1.78 -0.91 14.94
C LYS A 11 1.20 0.44 15.37
N THR A 12 2.04 1.33 15.85
CA THR A 12 1.65 2.60 16.48
C THR A 12 2.47 3.71 15.82
N GLY A 13 1.94 4.34 14.76
CA GLY A 13 2.50 5.61 14.29
C GLY A 13 2.41 5.96 12.81
N LEU A 14 2.08 5.04 11.89
CA LEU A 14 1.93 5.40 10.47
C LEU A 14 0.53 5.93 10.15
N HIS A 15 0.25 7.14 10.63
CA HIS A 15 -0.59 8.06 9.87
C HIS A 15 0.29 8.69 8.79
N LEU A 16 0.70 7.91 7.77
CA LEU A 16 1.42 8.52 6.65
C LEU A 16 0.45 9.46 5.95
N CYS A 17 0.84 10.71 5.81
CA CYS A 17 -0.11 11.79 5.73
C CYS A 17 -0.39 12.29 4.31
N SER A 18 -1.49 13.03 4.29
CA SER A 18 -2.15 13.84 3.28
C SER A 18 -1.30 14.47 2.16
N LEU A 19 -1.75 14.26 0.93
CA LEU A 19 -1.54 15.20 -0.16
C LEU A 19 -2.40 16.45 0.13
N LEU A 20 -1.81 17.63 0.21
CA LEU A 20 -2.56 18.85 0.50
C LEU A 20 -2.46 19.78 -0.70
N VAL A 21 -3.61 19.97 -1.35
CA VAL A 21 -3.67 20.80 -2.55
C VAL A 21 -3.98 22.23 -2.12
N THR A 22 -3.01 23.12 -2.32
CA THR A 22 -3.14 24.54 -2.05
C THR A 22 -3.73 25.28 -3.25
N LYS A 23 -4.66 26.19 -2.94
CA LYS A 23 -5.38 27.18 -3.77
C LYS A 23 -6.00 26.74 -5.09
N PRO A 24 -7.24 27.13 -5.40
CA PRO A 24 -7.64 27.48 -6.76
C PRO A 24 -7.34 28.98 -6.92
N GLU A 25 -6.17 29.37 -7.45
CA GLU A 25 -6.00 30.79 -7.79
C GLU A 25 -6.84 31.13 -9.00
N GLU A 26 -7.78 32.07 -8.82
CA GLU A 26 -8.37 32.88 -9.89
C GLU A 26 -7.28 33.74 -10.55
N SER A 27 -6.33 33.14 -11.27
CA SER A 27 -5.58 33.87 -12.28
C SER A 27 -5.00 32.90 -13.32
N THR A 28 -5.18 33.30 -14.57
CA THR A 28 -4.65 32.72 -15.81
C THR A 28 -3.32 31.94 -15.68
N TYR A 29 -3.36 30.66 -16.08
CA TYR A 29 -2.25 29.81 -16.53
C TYR A 29 -1.20 29.28 -15.51
N SER A 30 -1.36 29.45 -14.20
CA SER A 30 -0.49 28.74 -13.24
C SER A 30 -1.01 27.33 -12.95
N VAL A 31 -0.22 26.31 -13.31
CA VAL A 31 -0.46 24.93 -12.86
C VAL A 31 -0.30 24.91 -11.34
N LEU A 32 -1.37 24.54 -10.62
CA LEU A 32 -1.33 24.34 -9.18
C LEU A 32 -0.33 23.24 -8.86
N SER A 33 0.76 23.60 -8.18
CA SER A 33 1.71 22.63 -7.65
C SER A 33 1.20 22.16 -6.29
N PRO A 34 0.68 20.92 -6.17
CA PRO A 34 0.22 20.42 -4.89
C PRO A 34 1.39 20.31 -3.92
N SER A 35 1.12 20.59 -2.64
CA SER A 35 2.09 20.40 -1.57
C SER A 35 1.90 19.04 -0.91
N VAL A 36 2.95 18.22 -0.83
CA VAL A 36 2.87 16.90 -0.19
C VAL A 36 3.39 17.02 1.24
N TRP A 37 2.62 16.53 2.22
CA TRP A 37 2.98 16.62 3.63
C TRP A 37 2.86 15.27 4.34
N VAL A 38 3.75 15.02 5.29
CA VAL A 38 3.69 13.91 6.24
C VAL A 38 3.56 14.46 7.67
N SER A 39 2.37 14.34 8.25
CA SER A 39 2.08 14.53 9.67
C SER A 39 2.56 13.33 10.47
N THR A 40 3.54 13.54 11.35
CA THR A 40 4.11 12.46 12.18
C THR A 40 4.63 13.00 13.51
N ASP A 41 4.68 12.13 14.50
CA ASP A 41 5.33 12.32 15.79
C ASP A 41 6.62 11.49 15.93
N HIS A 42 6.97 10.70 14.90
CA HIS A 42 8.11 9.79 14.91
C HIS A 42 9.24 10.25 13.98
N ASP A 43 10.47 10.28 14.51
CA ASP A 43 11.64 10.80 13.80
C ASP A 43 12.02 9.97 12.58
N ASP A 44 11.88 8.64 12.65
CA ASP A 44 12.18 7.78 11.50
C ASP A 44 11.18 7.97 10.36
N ILE A 45 9.90 8.25 10.66
CA ILE A 45 8.89 8.57 9.63
C ILE A 45 9.23 9.93 8.99
N GLU A 46 9.65 10.92 9.79
CA GLU A 46 10.10 12.22 9.26
C GLU A 46 11.30 12.08 8.32
N LYS A 47 12.31 11.27 8.69
CA LYS A 47 13.48 11.01 7.83
C LYS A 47 13.06 10.42 6.49
N VAL A 48 12.17 9.43 6.50
CA VAL A 48 11.65 8.80 5.28
C VAL A 48 10.86 9.82 4.45
N ALA A 49 9.94 10.57 5.06
CA ALA A 49 9.16 11.59 4.36
C ALA A 49 10.04 12.62 3.64
N LYS A 50 11.05 13.16 4.31
CA LYS A 50 12.00 14.10 3.73
C LYS A 50 12.82 13.49 2.59
N ALA A 51 13.22 12.22 2.71
CA ALA A 51 13.95 11.52 1.65
C ALA A 51 13.13 11.37 0.36
N TRP A 52 11.80 11.33 0.47
CA TRP A 52 10.86 11.28 -0.65
C TRP A 52 10.36 12.67 -1.09
N GLY A 53 10.94 13.76 -0.57
CA GLY A 53 10.60 15.12 -0.95
C GLY A 53 9.29 15.66 -0.37
N ALA A 54 8.69 14.96 0.59
CA ALA A 54 7.52 15.45 1.31
C ALA A 54 7.93 16.45 2.40
N GLN A 55 7.08 17.46 2.62
CA GLN A 55 7.16 18.33 3.79
C GLN A 55 6.71 17.56 5.04
N VAL A 56 7.12 18.01 6.22
CA VAL A 56 6.80 17.32 7.47
C VAL A 56 6.09 18.26 8.43
N HIS A 57 4.92 17.84 8.90
CA HIS A 57 4.22 18.46 10.02
C HIS A 57 4.48 17.62 11.27
N ARG A 58 5.11 18.21 12.29
CA ARG A 58 5.31 17.50 13.56
C ARG A 58 4.07 17.62 14.41
N ARG A 59 3.40 16.49 14.63
CA ARG A 59 2.19 16.41 15.45
C ARG A 59 2.50 16.76 16.89
N SER A 60 1.56 17.42 17.53
CA SER A 60 1.60 17.61 18.96
C SER A 60 1.35 16.29 19.71
N PRO A 61 1.83 16.14 20.95
CA PRO A 61 1.51 14.99 21.79
C PRO A 61 0.00 14.80 22.03
N GLU A 62 -0.79 15.88 21.93
CA GLU A 62 -2.23 15.86 22.15
C GLU A 62 -2.99 15.07 21.07
N VAL A 63 -2.54 15.16 19.81
CA VAL A 63 -3.16 14.49 18.65
C VAL A 63 -2.42 13.23 18.20
N SER A 64 -1.47 12.75 19.02
CA SER A 64 -0.65 11.57 18.74
C SER A 64 -0.97 10.39 19.66
N LYS A 65 -2.14 10.40 20.31
CA LYS A 65 -2.58 9.32 21.22
C LYS A 65 -3.31 8.25 20.43
N ASP A 66 -3.30 7.01 20.92
CA ASP A 66 -4.07 5.90 20.32
C ASP A 66 -5.59 6.18 20.25
N SER A 67 -6.09 7.09 21.10
CA SER A 67 -7.49 7.53 21.11
C SER A 67 -7.76 8.78 20.26
N SER A 68 -6.73 9.39 19.68
CA SER A 68 -6.89 10.56 18.81
C SER A 68 -7.49 10.14 17.47
N SER A 69 -8.46 10.90 16.98
CA SER A 69 -9.07 10.63 15.68
C SER A 69 -8.23 11.20 14.54
N SER A 70 -8.41 10.67 13.33
CA SER A 70 -7.85 11.29 12.11
C SER A 70 -8.36 12.71 11.90
N LEU A 71 -9.55 13.05 12.39
CA LEU A 71 -10.07 14.41 12.30
C LEU A 71 -9.27 15.38 13.17
N ASP A 72 -8.88 14.97 14.39
CA ASP A 72 -8.10 15.81 15.30
C ASP A 72 -6.74 16.18 14.70
N THR A 73 -6.07 15.22 14.05
CA THR A 73 -4.76 15.44 13.40
C THR A 73 -4.89 16.38 12.19
N ILE A 74 -5.95 16.23 11.39
CA ILE A 74 -6.23 17.10 10.24
C ILE A 74 -6.57 18.52 10.73
N GLN A 75 -7.38 18.66 11.78
CA GLN A 75 -7.75 19.97 12.33
C GLN A 75 -6.54 20.72 12.90
N GLU A 76 -5.64 20.03 13.61
CA GLU A 76 -4.37 20.63 14.03
C GLU A 76 -3.56 21.13 12.84
N PHE A 77 -3.40 20.27 11.82
CA PHE A 77 -2.65 20.62 10.63
C PHE A 77 -3.23 21.86 9.94
N VAL A 78 -4.55 21.89 9.72
CA VAL A 78 -5.27 22.98 9.02
C VAL A 78 -5.18 24.30 9.80
N ARG A 79 -5.15 24.24 11.13
CA ARG A 79 -4.96 25.41 12.01
C ARG A 79 -3.57 26.02 11.87
N LEU A 80 -2.54 25.19 11.69
CA LEU A 80 -1.14 25.62 11.62
C LEU A 80 -0.68 26.01 10.21
N ASN A 81 -1.45 25.62 9.19
CA ASN A 81 -1.17 25.88 7.77
C ASN A 81 -2.37 26.61 7.14
N PRO A 82 -2.59 27.90 7.46
CA PRO A 82 -3.78 28.65 7.05
C PRO A 82 -3.94 28.82 5.53
N GLU A 83 -2.89 28.60 4.76
CA GLU A 83 -2.86 28.68 3.29
C GLU A 83 -3.47 27.46 2.58
N VAL A 84 -3.79 26.39 3.32
CA VAL A 84 -4.35 25.15 2.74
C VAL A 84 -5.86 25.25 2.58
N ASP A 85 -6.37 25.18 1.35
CA ASP A 85 -7.82 25.26 1.08
C ASP A 85 -8.51 23.90 0.95
N VAL A 86 -7.79 22.92 0.39
CA VAL A 86 -8.28 21.56 0.15
C VAL A 86 -7.30 20.54 0.71
N ILE A 87 -7.84 19.65 1.53
CA ILE A 87 -7.11 18.60 2.23
C ILE A 87 -7.41 17.29 1.52
N CYS A 88 -6.42 16.61 0.93
CA CYS A 88 -6.58 15.21 0.50
C CYS A 88 -5.86 14.31 1.52
N HIS A 89 -6.58 13.88 2.54
CA HIS A 89 -6.10 12.92 3.52
C HIS A 89 -5.98 11.54 2.89
N ILE A 90 -4.76 11.02 2.77
CA ILE A 90 -4.45 9.70 2.20
C ILE A 90 -3.97 8.81 3.34
N GLN A 91 -4.39 7.55 3.38
CA GLN A 91 -3.88 6.61 4.37
C GLN A 91 -2.82 5.69 3.76
N ALA A 92 -1.69 5.52 4.45
CA ALA A 92 -0.62 4.61 4.03
C ALA A 92 -1.02 3.14 3.95
N THR A 93 -2.07 2.74 4.67
CA THR A 93 -2.54 1.35 4.70
C THR A 93 -3.19 0.92 3.38
N SER A 94 -3.44 1.88 2.47
CA SER A 94 -3.90 1.67 1.09
C SER A 94 -2.82 1.98 0.04
N PRO A 95 -1.79 1.13 -0.12
CA PRO A 95 -0.63 1.42 -0.95
C PRO A 95 -0.88 1.34 -2.46
N CYS A 96 -2.04 0.86 -2.90
CA CYS A 96 -2.40 0.73 -4.32
C CYS A 96 -3.09 1.98 -4.88
N LEU A 97 -2.89 3.14 -4.25
CA LEU A 97 -3.43 4.42 -4.72
C LEU A 97 -2.65 4.95 -5.92
N HIS A 98 -3.36 5.47 -6.93
CA HIS A 98 -2.79 6.05 -8.13
C HIS A 98 -3.09 7.56 -8.22
N PRO A 99 -2.24 8.35 -8.91
CA PRO A 99 -2.47 9.78 -9.08
C PRO A 99 -3.80 10.14 -9.77
N PHE A 100 -4.31 9.28 -10.66
CA PHE A 100 -5.57 9.56 -11.36
C PHE A 100 -6.78 9.50 -10.41
N HIS A 101 -6.77 8.62 -9.41
CA HIS A 101 -7.85 8.57 -8.39
C HIS A 101 -7.98 9.92 -7.67
N LEU A 102 -6.85 10.47 -7.23
CA LEU A 102 -6.81 11.76 -6.53
C LEU A 102 -7.18 12.92 -7.45
N LYS A 103 -6.70 12.91 -8.70
CA LYS A 103 -7.04 13.93 -9.69
C LYS A 103 -8.55 13.98 -9.92
N GLU A 104 -9.16 12.85 -10.22
CA GLU A 104 -10.59 12.76 -10.52
C GLU A 104 -11.45 13.14 -9.30
N ALA A 105 -11.10 12.65 -8.10
CA ALA A 105 -11.79 13.01 -6.87
C ALA A 105 -11.63 14.52 -6.52
N LEU A 106 -10.47 15.12 -6.81
CA LEU A 106 -10.26 16.56 -6.64
C LEU A 106 -11.09 17.39 -7.63
N GLU A 107 -11.30 16.89 -8.86
CA GLU A 107 -12.18 17.54 -9.83
C GLU A 107 -13.63 17.59 -9.35
N MET A 108 -14.07 16.63 -8.53
CA MET A 108 -15.40 16.66 -7.90
C MET A 108 -15.53 17.83 -6.90
N ILE A 109 -14.49 18.10 -6.12
CA ILE A 109 -14.45 19.27 -5.22
C ILE A 109 -14.42 20.56 -6.05
N THR A 110 -13.44 20.68 -6.95
CA THR A 110 -13.11 21.95 -7.63
C THR A 110 -14.08 22.33 -8.74
N LYS A 111 -14.65 21.36 -9.47
CA LYS A 111 -15.56 21.61 -10.60
C LYS A 111 -17.04 21.40 -10.26
N GLN A 112 -17.35 20.49 -9.33
CA GLN A 112 -18.74 20.09 -9.02
C GLN A 112 -19.23 20.63 -7.66
N GLY A 113 -18.37 21.32 -6.92
CA GLY A 113 -18.70 22.01 -5.67
C GLY A 113 -19.02 21.07 -4.51
N PHE A 114 -18.50 19.84 -4.52
CA PHE A 114 -18.54 18.98 -3.33
C PHE A 114 -17.63 19.55 -2.24
N THR A 115 -18.00 19.36 -0.97
CA THR A 115 -17.20 19.82 0.17
C THR A 115 -16.45 18.67 0.84
N SER A 116 -16.88 17.43 0.56
CA SER A 116 -16.22 16.20 0.98
C SER A 116 -16.35 15.12 -0.10
N VAL A 117 -15.25 14.43 -0.41
CA VAL A 117 -15.21 13.26 -1.31
C VAL A 117 -14.39 12.17 -0.64
N PHE A 118 -14.88 10.95 -0.55
CA PHE A 118 -14.16 9.83 0.06
C PHE A 118 -14.16 8.60 -0.84
N SER A 119 -13.12 7.77 -0.75
CA SER A 119 -12.98 6.59 -1.58
C SER A 119 -13.81 5.41 -1.06
N VAL A 120 -14.45 4.70 -1.99
CA VAL A 120 -15.24 3.50 -1.70
C VAL A 120 -14.89 2.37 -2.65
N VAL A 121 -15.19 1.14 -2.24
CA VAL A 121 -15.17 -0.05 -3.09
C VAL A 121 -16.55 -0.72 -3.06
N ARG A 122 -16.94 -1.32 -4.17
CA ARG A 122 -18.20 -2.05 -4.27
C ARG A 122 -18.05 -3.51 -3.86
N GLU A 123 -18.81 -3.90 -2.85
CA GLU A 123 -18.82 -5.26 -2.30
C GLU A 123 -20.17 -5.96 -2.52
N HIS A 124 -20.13 -7.28 -2.59
CA HIS A 124 -21.34 -8.12 -2.75
C HIS A 124 -21.47 -9.08 -1.56
N HIS A 125 -21.27 -8.54 -0.36
CA HIS A 125 -21.39 -9.27 0.89
C HIS A 125 -22.82 -9.22 1.44
N PHE A 126 -23.28 -10.33 2.00
CA PHE A 126 -24.56 -10.39 2.70
C PHE A 126 -24.35 -10.06 4.17
N ARG A 127 -25.04 -9.02 4.64
CA ARG A 127 -24.98 -8.55 6.02
C ARG A 127 -26.08 -9.20 6.85
N TRP A 128 -25.72 -9.63 8.04
CA TRP A 128 -26.60 -10.25 9.02
C TRP A 128 -26.47 -9.51 10.35
N GLN A 129 -27.58 -9.38 11.08
CA GLN A 129 -27.60 -8.74 12.39
C GLN A 129 -26.75 -9.53 13.39
N GLU A 130 -25.82 -8.85 14.06
CA GLU A 130 -25.06 -9.45 15.16
C GLU A 130 -26.00 -9.76 16.34
N VAL A 131 -25.90 -10.99 16.86
CA VAL A 131 -26.65 -11.44 18.04
C VAL A 131 -25.68 -11.85 19.14
N LYS A 132 -25.93 -11.40 20.37
CA LYS A 132 -25.07 -11.75 21.52
C LYS A 132 -25.16 -13.25 21.80
N LYS A 133 -24.00 -13.87 22.03
CA LYS A 133 -23.90 -15.28 22.40
C LYS A 133 -24.68 -15.54 23.70
N GLY A 134 -25.65 -16.46 23.66
CA GLY A 134 -26.56 -16.74 24.78
C GLY A 134 -27.84 -15.89 24.82
N GLY A 135 -28.04 -14.99 23.86
CA GLY A 135 -29.32 -14.30 23.66
C GLY A 135 -30.37 -15.21 23.01
N SER A 136 -31.64 -14.90 23.23
CA SER A 136 -32.80 -15.61 22.65
C SER A 136 -33.25 -15.07 21.28
N VAL A 137 -32.56 -14.05 20.77
CA VAL A 137 -32.94 -13.35 19.53
C VAL A 137 -32.32 -14.06 18.32
N ALA A 138 -33.15 -14.40 17.34
CA ALA A 138 -32.69 -14.95 16.07
C ALA A 138 -32.05 -13.87 15.18
N THR A 139 -30.96 -14.22 14.50
CA THR A 139 -30.26 -13.36 13.53
C THR A 139 -31.18 -13.00 12.36
N GLN A 140 -31.23 -11.71 12.01
CA GLN A 140 -31.99 -11.21 10.87
C GLN A 140 -31.09 -10.79 9.69
N PRO A 141 -31.54 -10.97 8.44
CA PRO A 141 -30.85 -10.46 7.27
C PRO A 141 -30.95 -8.92 7.20
N LEU A 142 -29.88 -8.23 6.79
CA LEU A 142 -29.86 -6.75 6.69
C LEU A 142 -29.97 -6.22 5.26
N ASN A 143 -29.47 -6.97 4.26
CA ASN A 143 -29.42 -6.52 2.87
C ASN A 143 -29.80 -7.62 1.86
N LEU A 144 -30.52 -8.66 2.31
CA LEU A 144 -30.98 -9.76 1.47
C LEU A 144 -32.33 -10.32 1.91
N ASP A 145 -33.02 -10.98 0.99
CA ASP A 145 -34.10 -11.91 1.29
C ASP A 145 -33.53 -13.35 1.28
N PRO A 146 -33.52 -14.08 2.42
CA PRO A 146 -33.06 -15.46 2.47
C PRO A 146 -33.87 -16.42 1.60
N SER A 147 -35.13 -16.12 1.32
CA SER A 147 -35.99 -16.91 0.44
C SER A 147 -35.70 -16.69 -1.05
N ASN A 148 -35.06 -15.57 -1.39
CA ASN A 148 -34.66 -15.24 -2.76
C ASN A 148 -33.26 -14.61 -2.78
N ARG A 149 -32.26 -15.43 -2.46
CA ARG A 149 -30.88 -14.97 -2.37
C ARG A 149 -30.33 -14.61 -3.76
N PRO A 150 -30.02 -13.32 -4.03
CA PRO A 150 -29.54 -12.90 -5.35
C PRO A 150 -28.13 -13.44 -5.61
N ARG A 151 -27.79 -13.72 -6.87
CA ARG A 151 -26.39 -13.96 -7.26
C ARG A 151 -25.68 -12.61 -7.40
N ARG A 152 -24.35 -12.65 -7.49
CA ARG A 152 -23.51 -11.44 -7.58
C ARG A 152 -23.93 -10.51 -8.74
N GLN A 153 -24.34 -11.07 -9.86
CA GLN A 153 -24.79 -10.34 -11.05
C GLN A 153 -26.24 -9.85 -10.99
N ASP A 154 -27.01 -10.28 -9.99
CA ASP A 154 -28.45 -9.98 -9.90
C ASP A 154 -28.72 -8.73 -9.06
N TRP A 155 -27.68 -8.07 -8.52
CA TRP A 155 -27.80 -6.83 -7.75
C TRP A 155 -26.51 -5.99 -7.79
N ASP A 156 -26.63 -4.70 -7.49
CA ASP A 156 -25.54 -3.73 -7.63
C ASP A 156 -24.49 -3.80 -6.50
N GLY A 157 -24.72 -4.59 -5.45
CA GLY A 157 -23.86 -4.58 -4.26
C GLY A 157 -24.05 -3.34 -3.37
N GLU A 158 -23.13 -3.18 -2.42
CA GLU A 158 -23.07 -2.02 -1.52
C GLU A 158 -21.71 -1.33 -1.64
N LEU A 159 -21.69 -0.02 -1.40
CA LEU A 159 -20.46 0.77 -1.36
C LEU A 159 -19.94 0.82 0.07
N CYS A 160 -18.69 0.39 0.25
CA CYS A 160 -17.98 0.41 1.52
C CYS A 160 -16.79 1.37 1.40
N GLU A 161 -16.57 2.22 2.41
CA GLU A 161 -15.31 2.98 2.50
C GLU A 161 -14.12 2.02 2.50
N ASN A 162 -13.06 2.39 1.78
CA ASN A 162 -11.88 1.54 1.64
C ASN A 162 -10.60 2.13 2.24
N GLY A 163 -10.73 3.22 3.00
CA GLY A 163 -9.61 3.86 3.70
C GLY A 163 -8.54 4.48 2.79
N SER A 164 -8.71 4.53 1.46
CA SER A 164 -7.64 5.01 0.59
C SER A 164 -7.43 6.52 0.68
N PHE A 165 -8.49 7.31 0.54
CA PHE A 165 -8.41 8.76 0.70
C PHE A 165 -9.73 9.42 1.10
N TYR A 166 -9.59 10.61 1.66
CA TYR A 166 -10.66 11.50 2.05
C TYR A 166 -10.26 12.94 1.69
N ILE A 167 -11.06 13.58 0.85
CA ILE A 167 -10.85 14.97 0.43
C ILE A 167 -11.85 15.87 1.12
N TYR A 168 -11.38 16.94 1.73
CA TYR A 168 -12.20 17.93 2.42
C TYR A 168 -11.81 19.34 2.02
N THR A 169 -12.79 20.23 1.94
CA THR A 169 -12.52 21.67 1.97
C THR A 169 -12.15 22.10 3.40
N ARG A 170 -11.33 23.15 3.55
CA ARG A 170 -11.02 23.75 4.86
C ARG A 170 -12.27 24.03 5.67
N ALA A 171 -13.26 24.68 5.05
CA ALA A 171 -14.51 25.03 5.70
C ALA A 171 -15.26 23.82 6.27
N MET A 172 -15.13 22.64 5.65
CA MET A 172 -15.72 21.39 6.14
C MET A 172 -15.00 20.88 7.39
N ILE A 173 -13.66 20.92 7.39
CA ILE A 173 -12.83 20.51 8.53
C ILE A 173 -13.06 21.39 9.75
N GLU A 174 -13.13 22.72 9.55
CA GLU A 174 -13.34 23.70 10.62
C GLU A 174 -14.73 23.56 11.28
N ARG A 175 -15.72 23.02 10.56
CA ARG A 175 -17.06 22.70 11.07
C ARG A 175 -17.17 21.31 11.70
N GLY A 176 -16.09 20.51 11.71
CA GLY A 176 -16.11 19.13 12.23
C GLY A 176 -16.95 18.17 11.37
N LEU A 177 -16.86 18.30 10.04
CA LEU A 177 -17.57 17.46 9.06
C LEU A 177 -19.11 17.63 9.05
N GLN A 178 -19.64 18.72 9.59
CA GLN A 178 -21.08 18.97 9.63
C GLN A 178 -21.59 19.77 8.42
N GLY A 179 -22.73 19.35 7.85
CA GLY A 179 -23.54 20.17 6.94
C GLY A 179 -22.98 20.42 5.54
N GLY A 180 -22.15 19.51 5.01
CA GLY A 180 -21.56 19.62 3.66
C GLY A 180 -22.28 18.84 2.55
N LYS A 181 -21.81 19.02 1.31
CA LYS A 181 -22.18 18.24 0.12
C LYS A 181 -21.16 17.11 -0.06
N TRP A 182 -21.59 15.88 0.17
CA TRP A 182 -20.75 14.69 0.16
C TRP A 182 -20.86 13.96 -1.18
N ALA A 183 -19.77 13.34 -1.60
CA ALA A 183 -19.77 12.35 -2.66
C ALA A 183 -18.78 11.22 -2.35
N TYR A 184 -18.97 10.08 -3.00
CA TYR A 184 -18.01 8.99 -2.99
C TYR A 184 -17.27 8.94 -4.33
N TYR A 185 -16.05 8.41 -4.31
CA TYR A 185 -15.29 8.03 -5.49
C TYR A 185 -15.09 6.51 -5.48
N GLU A 186 -15.70 5.80 -6.43
CA GLU A 186 -15.62 4.35 -6.50
C GLU A 186 -14.30 3.90 -7.13
N MET A 187 -13.47 3.22 -6.34
CA MET A 187 -12.22 2.59 -6.77
C MET A 187 -12.46 1.14 -7.18
N LEU A 188 -11.67 0.66 -8.14
CA LEU A 188 -11.69 -0.75 -8.50
C LEU A 188 -11.15 -1.62 -7.35
N PRO A 189 -11.66 -2.86 -7.18
CA PRO A 189 -11.26 -3.74 -6.08
C PRO A 189 -9.76 -4.06 -6.03
N GLU A 190 -9.06 -4.07 -7.17
CA GLU A 190 -7.61 -4.29 -7.22
C GLU A 190 -6.80 -3.20 -6.51
N TYR A 191 -7.32 -1.98 -6.45
CA TYR A 191 -6.70 -0.86 -5.74
C TYR A 191 -7.13 -0.79 -4.26
N SER A 192 -8.17 -1.53 -3.89
CA SER A 192 -8.72 -1.59 -2.55
C SER A 192 -8.00 -2.67 -1.73
N VAL A 193 -6.93 -2.24 -1.05
CA VAL A 193 -6.15 -3.05 -0.11
C VAL A 193 -6.06 -2.28 1.18
N ASP A 194 -6.40 -2.89 2.30
CA ASP A 194 -6.10 -2.35 3.62
C ASP A 194 -5.10 -3.27 4.31
N ILE A 195 -4.06 -2.68 4.90
CA ILE A 195 -3.03 -3.39 5.66
C ILE A 195 -3.32 -3.12 7.12
N ASP A 196 -4.10 -4.00 7.74
CA ASP A 196 -4.51 -3.87 9.15
C ASP A 196 -3.66 -4.75 10.06
N VAL A 197 -3.26 -5.94 9.60
CA VAL A 197 -2.59 -6.98 10.40
C VAL A 197 -1.44 -7.62 9.62
N ASP A 198 -0.49 -8.22 10.34
CA ASP A 198 0.72 -8.81 9.71
C ASP A 198 0.39 -9.90 8.68
N ILE A 199 -0.76 -10.56 8.80
CA ILE A 199 -1.24 -11.55 7.83
C ILE A 199 -1.60 -10.93 6.48
N ASP A 200 -1.92 -9.64 6.43
CA ASP A 200 -2.23 -8.92 5.18
C ASP A 200 -0.95 -8.67 4.37
N TRP A 201 0.22 -8.66 5.01
CA TRP A 201 1.47 -8.21 4.40
C TRP A 201 1.85 -8.95 3.12
N PRO A 202 1.90 -10.30 3.07
CA PRO A 202 2.29 -11.00 1.86
C PRO A 202 1.30 -10.77 0.71
N VAL A 203 0.01 -10.61 1.03
CA VAL A 203 -1.03 -10.32 0.03
C VAL A 203 -0.90 -8.89 -0.46
N ALA A 204 -0.69 -7.94 0.45
CA ALA A 204 -0.53 -6.54 0.14
C ALA A 204 0.72 -6.29 -0.71
N GLU A 205 1.86 -6.90 -0.38
CA GLU A 205 3.08 -6.82 -1.19
C GLU A 205 2.84 -7.29 -2.63
N GLN A 206 2.22 -8.47 -2.81
CA GLN A 206 1.92 -8.98 -4.14
C GLN A 206 0.92 -8.11 -4.90
N ARG A 207 -0.05 -7.51 -4.20
CA ARG A 207 -1.00 -6.57 -4.83
C ARG A 207 -0.31 -5.28 -5.25
N VAL A 208 0.56 -4.69 -4.42
CA VAL A 208 1.34 -3.50 -4.77
C VAL A 208 2.25 -3.79 -5.97
N LEU A 209 2.92 -4.93 -6.01
CA LEU A 209 3.74 -5.32 -7.17
C LEU A 209 2.94 -5.40 -8.47
N ARG A 210 1.66 -5.78 -8.38
CA ARG A 210 0.80 -5.98 -9.56
C ARG A 210 0.01 -4.74 -9.97
N PHE A 211 -0.46 -3.97 -9.00
CA PHE A 211 -1.42 -2.88 -9.19
C PHE A 211 -0.97 -1.56 -8.56
N GLY A 212 0.15 -1.52 -7.86
CA GLY A 212 0.68 -0.32 -7.23
C GLY A 212 1.25 0.68 -8.25
N TYR A 213 1.36 1.93 -7.81
CA TYR A 213 1.98 2.99 -8.58
C TYR A 213 3.44 3.17 -8.15
N PHE A 214 4.37 3.12 -9.11
CA PHE A 214 5.82 3.16 -8.86
C PHE A 214 6.49 4.44 -9.37
N GLY A 215 5.71 5.48 -9.66
CA GLY A 215 6.24 6.72 -10.25
C GLY A 215 6.30 6.72 -11.77
N LEU A 216 6.72 7.85 -12.35
CA LEU A 216 6.95 8.02 -13.79
C LEU A 216 8.34 7.52 -14.22
N ASP A 217 9.27 7.46 -13.26
CA ASP A 217 10.58 6.85 -13.46
C ASP A 217 10.36 5.35 -13.52
N LYS A 218 10.30 4.81 -14.75
CA LYS A 218 10.33 3.36 -14.94
C LYS A 218 11.53 2.83 -14.16
N PRO A 219 11.34 1.85 -13.24
CA PRO A 219 12.48 1.25 -12.59
C PRO A 219 13.47 0.82 -13.66
N GLU A 220 14.73 1.22 -13.51
CA GLU A 220 15.77 0.88 -14.47
C GLU A 220 15.64 -0.60 -14.81
N VAL A 221 15.50 -0.90 -16.11
CA VAL A 221 15.34 -2.27 -16.61
C VAL A 221 16.41 -3.12 -15.95
N VAL A 222 16.00 -4.13 -15.18
CA VAL A 222 16.95 -5.07 -14.58
C VAL A 222 17.60 -5.81 -15.73
N ARG A 223 18.86 -5.47 -16.05
CA ARG A 223 19.59 -6.08 -17.16
C ARG A 223 20.40 -7.30 -16.74
N LEU A 224 20.61 -7.51 -15.44
CA LEU A 224 21.47 -8.57 -14.93
C LEU A 224 20.91 -9.18 -13.64
N LEU A 225 20.76 -10.50 -13.62
CA LEU A 225 20.57 -11.32 -12.43
C LEU A 225 21.87 -12.09 -12.15
N LEU A 226 22.48 -11.83 -10.99
CA LEU A 226 23.57 -12.64 -10.44
C LEU A 226 22.98 -13.62 -9.42
N CYS A 227 23.04 -14.92 -9.69
CA CYS A 227 22.46 -15.93 -8.81
C CYS A 227 23.49 -16.95 -8.35
N LYS A 228 23.65 -17.14 -7.04
CA LYS A 228 24.51 -18.18 -6.48
C LYS A 228 23.80 -19.52 -6.53
N VAL A 229 24.48 -20.59 -6.96
CA VAL A 229 23.88 -21.94 -6.96
C VAL A 229 23.60 -22.40 -5.53
N SER A 230 24.65 -22.46 -4.70
CA SER A 230 24.57 -23.03 -3.35
C SER A 230 23.84 -22.10 -2.38
N GLY A 231 22.69 -22.57 -1.87
CA GLY A 231 21.87 -21.85 -0.90
C GLY A 231 20.90 -20.82 -1.50
N CYS A 232 20.81 -20.71 -2.84
CA CYS A 232 19.72 -19.97 -3.50
C CYS A 232 18.94 -20.83 -4.49
N LEU A 233 19.62 -21.51 -5.43
CA LEU A 233 18.97 -22.43 -6.38
C LEU A 233 18.93 -23.89 -5.90
N THR A 234 19.71 -24.19 -4.87
CA THR A 234 19.73 -25.47 -4.18
C THR A 234 19.42 -25.28 -2.71
N ASP A 235 19.00 -26.34 -2.05
CA ASP A 235 18.78 -26.39 -0.59
C ASP A 235 20.11 -26.39 0.21
N GLY A 236 21.24 -26.11 -0.44
CA GLY A 236 22.56 -26.08 0.18
C GLY A 236 23.12 -27.47 0.50
N ARG A 237 22.47 -28.56 0.04
CA ARG A 237 22.94 -29.93 0.24
C ARG A 237 23.65 -30.45 -1.00
N VAL A 238 24.72 -31.22 -0.77
CA VAL A 238 25.43 -31.99 -1.79
C VAL A 238 25.35 -33.45 -1.38
N LEU A 239 24.83 -34.29 -2.26
CA LEU A 239 24.79 -35.73 -2.07
C LEU A 239 26.08 -36.30 -2.66
N ILE A 240 26.85 -37.03 -1.87
CA ILE A 240 28.11 -37.65 -2.30
C ILE A 240 27.91 -39.16 -2.35
N SER A 241 28.16 -39.77 -3.50
CA SER A 241 28.08 -41.23 -3.68
C SER A 241 29.29 -41.93 -3.07
N VAL A 242 29.20 -43.24 -2.87
CA VAL A 242 30.32 -44.07 -2.39
C VAL A 242 31.52 -44.10 -3.36
N SER A 243 31.31 -43.79 -4.65
CA SER A 243 32.37 -43.63 -5.65
C SER A 243 32.93 -42.21 -5.71
N GLY A 244 32.43 -41.28 -4.90
CA GLY A 244 32.87 -39.88 -4.84
C GLY A 244 32.18 -38.96 -5.85
N GLU A 245 31.05 -39.37 -6.44
CA GLU A 245 30.25 -38.51 -7.32
C GLU A 245 29.41 -37.53 -6.51
N GLU A 246 29.42 -36.26 -6.87
CA GLU A 246 28.62 -35.21 -6.23
C GLU A 246 27.35 -34.93 -7.04
N MET A 247 26.20 -34.92 -6.37
CA MET A 247 24.90 -34.59 -6.93
C MET A 247 24.26 -33.42 -6.16
N VAL A 248 23.63 -32.50 -6.90
CA VAL A 248 22.86 -31.38 -6.35
C VAL A 248 21.44 -31.39 -6.92
N SER A 249 20.47 -31.03 -6.09
CA SER A 249 19.07 -30.92 -6.50
C SER A 249 18.70 -29.46 -6.77
N VAL A 250 17.93 -29.23 -7.83
CA VAL A 250 17.43 -27.90 -8.22
C VAL A 250 15.92 -27.95 -8.45
N ASN A 251 15.21 -26.84 -8.21
CA ASN A 251 13.79 -26.74 -8.48
C ASN A 251 13.53 -26.38 -9.96
N THR A 252 12.64 -27.13 -10.61
CA THR A 252 12.25 -26.86 -12.00
C THR A 252 11.52 -25.53 -12.16
N ARG A 253 10.84 -25.03 -11.12
CA ARG A 253 10.21 -23.70 -11.10
C ARG A 253 11.24 -22.58 -11.19
N ASP A 254 12.37 -22.70 -10.50
CA ASP A 254 13.45 -21.71 -10.52
C ASP A 254 14.07 -21.65 -11.92
N THR A 255 14.25 -22.82 -12.54
CA THR A 255 14.72 -22.91 -13.93
C THR A 255 13.75 -22.24 -14.92
N MET A 256 12.44 -22.37 -14.69
CA MET A 256 11.42 -21.70 -15.51
C MET A 256 11.46 -20.17 -15.31
N GLY A 257 11.57 -19.70 -14.07
CA GLY A 257 11.67 -18.28 -13.75
C GLY A 257 12.90 -17.62 -14.39
N ILE A 258 14.06 -18.28 -14.32
CA ILE A 258 15.29 -17.83 -15.01
C ILE A 258 15.06 -17.70 -16.52
N ARG A 259 14.41 -18.69 -17.15
CA ARG A 259 14.12 -18.64 -18.59
C ARG A 259 13.16 -17.52 -18.95
N MET A 260 12.17 -17.22 -18.10
CA MET A 260 11.26 -16.09 -18.31
C MET A 260 12.04 -14.77 -18.30
N LEU A 261 12.96 -14.57 -17.34
CA LEU A 261 13.82 -13.40 -17.27
C LEU A 261 14.72 -13.26 -18.52
N GLN A 262 15.33 -14.36 -18.97
CA GLN A 262 16.16 -14.36 -20.17
C GLN A 262 15.37 -13.99 -21.45
N ARG A 263 14.11 -14.40 -21.55
CA ARG A 263 13.23 -14.04 -22.67
C ARG A 263 12.89 -12.55 -22.70
N GLU A 264 12.83 -11.91 -21.53
CA GLU A 264 12.63 -10.47 -21.37
C GLU A 264 13.93 -9.66 -21.48
N GLY A 265 15.04 -10.29 -21.90
CA GLY A 265 16.31 -9.62 -22.14
C GLY A 265 17.18 -9.39 -20.90
N VAL A 266 16.87 -10.05 -19.79
CA VAL A 266 17.71 -10.03 -18.57
C VAL A 266 18.87 -11.02 -18.74
N GLU A 267 20.10 -10.54 -18.65
CA GLU A 267 21.28 -11.39 -18.57
C GLU A 267 21.26 -12.15 -17.24
N VAL A 268 21.52 -13.46 -17.25
CA VAL A 268 21.56 -14.27 -16.03
C VAL A 268 22.92 -14.93 -15.92
N GLN A 269 23.65 -14.63 -14.85
CA GLN A 269 24.93 -15.26 -14.53
C GLN A 269 24.78 -16.10 -13.26
N ILE A 270 25.19 -17.36 -13.37
CA ILE A 270 25.12 -18.33 -12.28
C ILE A 270 26.51 -18.47 -11.65
N LEU A 271 26.63 -18.13 -10.36
CA LEU A 271 27.87 -18.17 -9.59
C LEU A 271 27.96 -19.51 -8.84
N TYR A 272 29.05 -20.24 -9.06
CA TYR A 272 29.38 -21.46 -8.33
C TYR A 272 30.74 -21.31 -7.64
N ILE A 273 30.82 -21.68 -6.37
CA ILE A 273 32.06 -21.66 -5.59
C ILE A 273 32.66 -23.07 -5.62
N GLN A 274 33.83 -23.23 -6.25
CA GLN A 274 34.63 -24.46 -6.16
C GLN A 274 35.54 -24.40 -4.94
N ASN A 275 35.36 -25.31 -3.99
CA ASN A 275 36.38 -25.58 -2.97
C ASN A 275 37.41 -26.55 -3.57
N LYS A 276 38.62 -26.06 -3.88
CA LYS A 276 39.74 -26.95 -4.23
C LYS A 276 40.24 -27.64 -2.95
N HIS A 277 39.85 -28.89 -2.73
CA HIS A 277 40.55 -29.75 -1.79
C HIS A 277 41.89 -30.19 -2.41
N THR A 278 42.99 -29.55 -2.01
CA THR A 278 44.34 -30.07 -2.24
C THR A 278 44.56 -31.30 -1.35
N ALA A 279 44.45 -32.49 -1.94
CA ALA A 279 44.93 -33.72 -1.32
C ALA A 279 46.44 -33.85 -1.56
N GLU A 280 47.26 -33.36 -0.64
CA GLU A 280 48.67 -33.73 -0.57
C GLU A 280 48.77 -35.21 -0.17
N ARG A 281 49.05 -36.10 -1.14
CA ARG A 281 49.54 -37.45 -0.83
C ARG A 281 50.99 -37.32 -0.38
N GLY A 282 51.20 -37.34 0.94
CA GLY A 282 52.52 -37.57 1.51
C GLY A 282 53.05 -38.94 1.11
N SER A 283 54.09 -38.96 0.30
CA SER A 283 54.97 -40.12 0.12
C SER A 283 55.86 -40.24 1.36
N GLY A 284 55.50 -41.13 2.27
CA GLY A 284 56.41 -41.64 3.31
C GLY A 284 57.27 -42.75 2.71
N GLY A 285 58.60 -42.57 2.79
CA GLY A 285 59.57 -43.65 2.65
C GLY A 285 59.72 -44.46 3.94
#